data_AF-A0A6N3A6T0-F1
#
_entry.id   AF-A0A6N3A6T0-F1
#
_cell.length_a   1.000
_cell.length_b   1.000
_cell.length_c   1.000
_cell.angle_alpha   90.00
_cell.angle_beta   90.00
_cell.angle_gamma   90.00
#
_symmetry.space_group_name_H-M   'P 1'
#
loop_
_entity.id
_entity.type
_entity.pdbx_description
1 polymer ?
#
loop_
_entity_poly.entity_id
_entity_poly.type
_entity_poly.pdbx_seq_one_letter_code
_entity_poly.pdbx_strand_id
1 'polypeptide(L)'
;MGRFTTARDRKQGAVAIIGCVFLFTAFGVLVYGRFATSVGAAALYNRASVGVGFILFGISMLCFTPMVYLQRMHRRHVDSAVLARELKGILLGFFCYVVPFFLAMGALSSADSTGALGLVLMVAFGAIPFVYRRHRKKDPISYKHTGSAAIVAFCGVFAVISIAGGAFSCSEMLDDLNGGWRQERFAFYEAEINKPRGRGAALSPTTFEVSLYRDGESVANHHVDARLSVNAADWPEVALVLDEPMAEVRWYPKTRTLVGARDVDGPATAGDPIE
;
A
#
# COMPACT_ATOMS: atom_id res chain seq x y z
N MET A 1 15.67 -25.00 -26.75
CA MET A 1 14.21 -24.93 -27.04
C MET A 1 13.63 -26.34 -26.89
N GLY A 2 13.10 -26.68 -25.72
CA GLY A 2 12.53 -28.01 -25.44
C GLY A 2 11.02 -28.04 -25.69
N ARG A 3 10.55 -29.05 -26.43
CA ARG A 3 9.15 -29.28 -26.84
C ARG A 3 8.15 -29.10 -25.70
N PHE A 4 7.31 -28.07 -25.80
CA PHE A 4 6.10 -27.85 -25.00
C PHE A 4 4.92 -28.60 -25.61
N THR A 5 4.86 -29.93 -25.51
CA THR A 5 3.69 -30.68 -26.00
C THR A 5 3.32 -31.82 -25.07
N THR A 6 2.73 -31.50 -23.92
CA THR A 6 1.77 -32.37 -23.23
C THR A 6 0.56 -31.54 -22.78
N ALA A 7 -0.64 -32.13 -22.73
CA ALA A 7 -1.88 -31.44 -22.37
C ALA A 7 -1.83 -30.76 -20.97
N ARG A 8 -0.95 -31.26 -20.08
CA ARG A 8 -0.67 -30.67 -18.76
C ARG A 8 0.09 -29.34 -18.86
N ASP A 9 1.03 -29.22 -19.79
CA ASP A 9 1.76 -27.97 -20.05
C ASP A 9 0.89 -26.94 -20.79
N ARG A 10 -0.08 -27.37 -21.62
CA ARG A 10 -1.04 -26.44 -22.26
C ARG A 10 -1.93 -25.71 -21.25
N LYS A 11 -2.44 -26.41 -20.22
CA LYS A 11 -3.24 -25.80 -19.15
C LYS A 11 -2.40 -24.82 -18.32
N GLN A 12 -1.15 -25.16 -18.03
CA GLN A 12 -0.21 -24.26 -17.36
C GLN A 12 0.13 -23.03 -18.22
N GLY A 13 0.33 -23.22 -19.53
CA GLY A 13 0.52 -22.12 -20.47
C GLY A 13 -0.68 -21.17 -20.53
N ALA A 14 -1.90 -21.70 -20.56
CA ALA A 14 -3.12 -20.89 -20.55
C ALA A 14 -3.26 -20.05 -19.27
N VAL A 15 -3.06 -20.65 -18.10
CA VAL A 15 -3.12 -19.91 -16.82
C VAL A 15 -2.00 -18.86 -16.73
N ALA A 16 -0.82 -19.12 -17.34
CA ALA A 16 0.28 -18.16 -17.34
C ALA A 16 -0.05 -16.95 -18.22
N ILE A 17 -0.65 -17.19 -19.39
CA ILE A 17 -1.13 -16.13 -20.28
C ILE A 17 -2.20 -15.30 -19.58
N ILE A 18 -3.18 -15.94 -18.93
CA ILE A 18 -4.23 -15.25 -18.15
C ILE A 18 -3.59 -14.40 -17.05
N GLY A 19 -2.62 -14.94 -16.30
CA GLY A 19 -1.88 -14.21 -15.29
C GLY A 19 -1.13 -12.99 -15.85
N CYS A 20 -0.47 -13.13 -17.02
CA CYS A 20 0.17 -12.02 -17.71
C CYS A 20 -0.83 -10.95 -18.13
N VAL A 21 -1.97 -11.35 -18.73
CA VAL A 21 -3.02 -10.40 -19.14
C VAL A 21 -3.51 -9.61 -17.92
N PHE A 22 -3.85 -10.28 -16.82
CA PHE A 22 -4.25 -9.59 -15.60
C PHE A 22 -3.14 -8.70 -15.02
N LEU A 23 -1.87 -9.10 -15.12
CA LEU A 23 -0.74 -8.29 -14.65
C LEU A 23 -0.61 -6.98 -15.44
N PHE A 24 -0.63 -7.07 -16.78
CA PHE A 24 -0.50 -5.91 -17.64
C PHE A 24 -1.72 -4.99 -17.56
N THR A 25 -2.92 -5.57 -17.50
CA THR A 25 -4.14 -4.80 -17.26
C THR A 25 -4.10 -4.11 -15.89
N ALA A 26 -3.70 -4.81 -14.83
CA ALA A 26 -3.55 -4.22 -13.50
C ALA A 26 -2.59 -3.03 -13.51
N PHE A 27 -1.43 -3.18 -14.15
CA PHE A 27 -0.45 -2.11 -14.28
C PHE A 27 -1.02 -0.91 -15.04
N GLY A 28 -1.66 -1.14 -16.18
CA GLY A 28 -2.28 -0.08 -16.98
C GLY A 28 -3.35 0.68 -16.20
N VAL A 29 -4.23 -0.04 -15.50
CA VAL A 29 -5.29 0.54 -14.68
C VAL A 29 -4.72 1.34 -13.49
N LEU A 30 -3.69 0.82 -12.79
CA LEU A 30 -3.05 1.52 -11.67
C LEU A 30 -2.39 2.82 -12.10
N VAL A 31 -1.70 2.81 -13.25
CA VAL A 31 -1.06 4.01 -13.79
C VAL A 31 -2.12 5.00 -14.25
N TYR A 32 -3.07 4.56 -15.06
CA TYR A 32 -4.14 5.42 -15.57
C TYR A 32 -4.95 6.06 -14.43
N GLY A 33 -5.41 5.26 -13.47
CA GLY A 33 -6.24 5.72 -12.35
C GLY A 33 -5.58 6.78 -11.48
N ARG A 34 -4.25 6.77 -11.39
CA ARG A 34 -3.50 7.79 -10.63
C ARG A 34 -3.34 9.11 -11.39
N PHE A 35 -3.16 9.06 -12.70
CA PHE A 35 -2.92 10.26 -13.51
C PHE A 35 -4.20 10.84 -14.14
N ALA A 36 -5.31 10.11 -14.05
CA ALA A 36 -6.62 10.60 -14.49
C ALA A 36 -7.13 11.74 -13.57
N THR A 37 -8.21 12.40 -14.01
CA THR A 37 -8.81 13.50 -13.26
C THR A 37 -9.29 13.05 -11.87
N SER A 38 -9.10 13.95 -10.90
CA SER A 38 -9.38 13.78 -9.47
C SER A 38 -10.57 14.61 -8.98
N VAL A 39 -11.24 15.32 -9.89
CA VAL A 39 -12.43 16.13 -9.63
C VAL A 39 -13.63 15.60 -10.45
N GLY A 40 -14.84 15.72 -9.91
CA GLY A 40 -16.07 15.27 -10.58
C GLY A 40 -16.49 13.84 -10.23
N ALA A 41 -17.66 13.41 -10.71
CA ALA A 41 -18.12 12.03 -10.58
C ALA A 41 -17.14 11.03 -11.24
N ALA A 42 -16.45 11.46 -12.31
CA ALA A 42 -15.40 10.68 -12.96
C ALA A 42 -14.23 10.34 -12.01
N ALA A 43 -13.93 11.22 -11.06
CA ALA A 43 -12.85 11.02 -10.10
C ALA A 43 -13.09 9.86 -9.14
N LEU A 44 -14.36 9.61 -8.78
CA LEU A 44 -14.72 8.46 -7.95
C LEU A 44 -14.37 7.14 -8.67
N TYR A 45 -14.69 7.06 -9.96
CA TYR A 45 -14.35 5.89 -10.79
C TYR A 45 -12.84 5.76 -11.01
N ASN A 46 -12.12 6.87 -11.20
CA ASN A 46 -10.67 6.84 -11.34
C ASN A 46 -9.98 6.36 -10.04
N ARG A 47 -10.46 6.78 -8.87
CA ARG A 47 -9.99 6.23 -7.59
C ARG A 47 -10.33 4.75 -7.41
N ALA A 48 -11.54 4.34 -7.81
CA ALA A 48 -11.94 2.93 -7.76
C ALA A 48 -11.05 2.06 -8.66
N SER A 49 -10.61 2.59 -9.81
CA SER A 49 -9.74 1.87 -10.73
C SER A 49 -8.41 1.47 -10.07
N VAL A 50 -7.88 2.28 -9.15
CA VAL A 50 -6.68 1.92 -8.36
C VAL A 50 -6.95 0.67 -7.51
N GLY A 51 -8.10 0.60 -6.84
CA GLY A 51 -8.52 -0.58 -6.07
C GLY A 51 -8.67 -1.83 -6.93
N VAL A 52 -9.36 -1.70 -8.07
CA VAL A 52 -9.51 -2.78 -9.07
C VAL A 52 -8.16 -3.25 -9.59
N GLY A 53 -7.23 -2.33 -9.86
CA GLY A 53 -5.88 -2.62 -10.29
C GLY A 53 -5.13 -3.49 -9.27
N PHE A 54 -5.23 -3.20 -7.98
CA PHE A 54 -4.64 -4.03 -6.93
C PHE A 54 -5.27 -5.43 -6.82
N ILE A 55 -6.59 -5.54 -7.00
CA ILE A 55 -7.27 -6.84 -7.04
C ILE A 55 -6.77 -7.68 -8.22
N LEU A 56 -6.73 -7.10 -9.43
CA LEU A 56 -6.25 -7.78 -10.63
C LEU A 56 -4.78 -8.21 -10.49
N PHE A 57 -3.94 -7.35 -9.91
CA PHE A 57 -2.55 -7.68 -9.60
C PHE A 57 -2.46 -8.88 -8.63
N GLY A 58 -3.29 -8.88 -7.59
CA GLY A 58 -3.34 -9.99 -6.63
C GLY A 58 -3.82 -11.30 -7.27
N ILE A 59 -4.85 -11.27 -8.13
CA ILE A 59 -5.32 -12.42 -8.91
C ILE A 59 -4.19 -12.96 -9.81
N SER A 60 -3.47 -12.07 -10.49
CA SER A 60 -2.31 -12.43 -11.29
C SER A 60 -1.25 -13.17 -10.48
N MET A 61 -0.92 -12.65 -9.28
CA MET A 61 0.01 -13.31 -8.36
C MET A 61 -0.49 -14.69 -7.88
N LEU A 62 -1.80 -14.86 -7.66
CA LEU A 62 -2.41 -16.17 -7.37
C LEU A 62 -2.29 -17.13 -8.55
N CYS A 63 -2.39 -16.66 -9.80
CA CYS A 63 -2.17 -17.50 -10.98
C CYS A 63 -0.72 -17.97 -11.10
N PHE A 64 0.25 -17.10 -10.77
CA PHE A 64 1.68 -17.45 -10.83
C PHE A 64 2.16 -18.31 -9.67
N THR A 65 1.61 -18.14 -8.46
CA THR A 65 2.02 -18.87 -7.25
C THR A 65 2.08 -20.40 -7.43
N PRO A 66 1.03 -21.10 -7.93
CA PRO A 66 1.08 -22.55 -8.13
C PRO A 66 2.05 -22.95 -9.25
N MET A 67 2.31 -22.09 -10.25
CA MET A 67 3.29 -22.38 -11.30
C MET A 67 4.71 -22.31 -10.77
N VAL A 68 5.02 -21.26 -10.02
CA VAL A 68 6.32 -21.09 -9.37
C VAL A 68 6.54 -22.24 -8.41
N TYR A 69 5.53 -22.62 -7.63
CA TYR A 69 5.59 -23.79 -6.75
C TYR A 69 5.89 -25.08 -7.54
N LEU A 70 5.15 -25.35 -8.62
CA LEU A 70 5.35 -26.56 -9.41
C LEU A 70 6.73 -26.61 -10.08
N GLN A 71 7.24 -25.49 -10.59
CA GLN A 71 8.55 -25.42 -11.24
C GLN A 71 9.71 -25.45 -10.26
N ARG A 72 9.61 -24.77 -9.12
CA ARG A 72 10.73 -24.53 -8.19
C ARG A 72 10.77 -25.49 -7.01
N MET A 73 9.62 -26.03 -6.59
CA MET A 73 9.50 -26.91 -5.43
C MET A 73 9.13 -28.34 -5.83
N HIS A 74 8.08 -28.52 -6.63
CA HIS A 74 7.60 -29.86 -6.98
C HIS A 74 8.52 -30.60 -7.96
N ARG A 75 8.89 -29.98 -9.09
CA ARG A 75 9.80 -30.62 -10.08
C ARG A 75 11.21 -30.87 -9.54
N ARG A 76 11.68 -30.03 -8.61
CA ARG A 76 12.98 -30.20 -7.93
C ARG A 76 12.96 -31.26 -6.81
N HIS A 77 11.81 -31.90 -6.56
CA HIS A 77 11.63 -32.89 -5.48
C HIS A 77 12.19 -32.37 -4.15
N VAL A 78 11.77 -31.16 -3.76
CA VAL A 78 12.23 -30.56 -2.51
C VAL A 78 11.70 -31.37 -1.33
N ASP A 79 12.60 -31.91 -0.52
CA ASP A 79 12.25 -32.60 0.72
C ASP A 79 11.67 -31.58 1.72
N SER A 80 10.42 -31.80 2.12
CA SER A 80 9.69 -30.94 3.05
C SER A 80 10.35 -30.89 4.43
N ALA A 81 11.00 -31.98 4.86
CA ALA A 81 11.70 -32.02 6.15
C ALA A 81 12.97 -31.15 6.14
N VAL A 82 13.70 -31.15 5.02
CA VAL A 82 14.88 -30.29 4.85
C VAL A 82 14.47 -28.83 4.74
N LEU A 83 13.40 -28.54 4.01
CA LEU A 83 12.84 -27.19 3.93
C LEU A 83 12.38 -26.68 5.29
N ALA A 84 11.67 -27.51 6.07
CA ALA A 84 11.23 -27.15 7.41
C ALA A 84 12.43 -26.87 8.34
N ARG A 85 13.51 -27.64 8.21
CA ARG A 85 14.76 -27.42 8.96
C ARG A 85 15.46 -26.11 8.55
N GLU A 86 15.53 -25.81 7.25
CA GLU A 86 16.06 -24.54 6.74
C GLU A 86 15.24 -23.35 7.26
N LEU A 87 13.91 -23.44 7.17
CA LEU A 87 12.98 -22.38 7.58
C LEU A 87 12.99 -22.15 9.10
N LYS A 88 13.05 -23.23 9.89
CA LYS A 88 13.30 -23.18 11.34
C LYS A 88 14.65 -22.51 11.64
N GLY A 89 15.68 -22.80 10.85
CA GLY A 89 16.99 -22.18 10.96
C GLY A 89 16.96 -20.66 10.74
N ILE A 90 16.15 -20.19 9.79
CA ILE A 90 15.96 -18.76 9.50
C ILE A 90 15.14 -18.08 10.58
N LEU A 91 14.01 -18.69 10.99
CA LEU A 91 13.21 -18.18 12.10
C LEU A 91 14.04 -18.05 13.37
N LEU A 92 14.81 -19.08 13.71
CA LEU A 92 15.71 -19.05 14.84
C LEU A 92 16.78 -17.96 14.69
N GLY A 93 17.34 -17.76 13.49
CA GLY A 93 18.25 -16.65 13.22
C GLY A 93 17.60 -15.29 13.44
N PHE A 94 16.39 -15.09 12.93
CA PHE A 94 15.61 -13.87 13.16
C PHE A 94 15.39 -13.63 14.66
N PHE A 95 14.93 -14.65 15.40
CA PHE A 95 14.75 -14.54 16.85
C PHE A 95 16.05 -14.33 17.62
N CYS A 96 17.19 -14.87 17.17
CA CYS A 96 18.47 -14.70 17.87
C CYS A 96 19.21 -13.40 17.53
N TYR A 97 18.88 -12.74 16.42
CA TYR A 97 19.49 -11.46 16.03
C TYR A 97 18.56 -10.27 16.30
N VAL A 98 17.30 -10.34 15.86
CA VAL A 98 16.40 -9.18 15.83
C VAL A 98 15.78 -8.93 17.22
N VAL A 99 15.24 -9.97 17.86
CA VAL A 99 14.58 -9.81 19.17
C VAL A 99 15.57 -9.37 20.26
N PRO A 100 16.75 -10.02 20.44
CA PRO A 100 17.76 -9.57 21.39
C PRO A 100 18.30 -8.17 21.09
N PHE A 101 18.37 -7.76 19.82
CA PHE A 101 18.76 -6.40 19.48
C PHE A 101 17.75 -5.38 20.03
N PHE A 102 16.45 -5.59 19.81
CA PHE A 102 15.42 -4.71 20.36
C PHE A 102 15.38 -4.71 21.88
N LEU A 103 15.55 -5.88 22.51
CA LEU A 103 15.60 -5.99 23.97
C LEU A 103 16.86 -5.31 24.55
N ALA A 104 18.01 -5.43 23.88
CA ALA A 104 19.24 -4.75 24.28
C ALA A 104 19.12 -3.23 24.12
N MET A 105 18.54 -2.74 23.03
CA MET A 105 18.26 -1.32 22.82
C MET A 105 17.27 -0.77 23.85
N GLY A 106 16.20 -1.53 24.16
CA GLY A 106 15.24 -1.14 25.20
C GLY A 106 15.85 -1.16 26.60
N ALA A 107 16.74 -2.11 26.90
CA ALA A 107 17.48 -2.14 28.16
C ALA A 107 18.51 -1.01 28.27
N LEU A 108 19.12 -0.62 27.15
CA LEU A 108 20.02 0.53 27.09
C LEU A 108 19.25 1.83 27.32
N SER A 109 18.07 1.99 26.72
CA SER A 109 17.27 3.22 26.90
C SER A 109 16.66 3.33 28.30
N SER A 110 16.50 2.23 29.02
CA SER A 110 16.04 2.23 30.42
C SER A 110 17.18 2.23 31.44
N ALA A 111 18.44 2.24 31.00
CA ALA A 111 19.60 2.21 31.89
C ALA A 111 19.66 3.42 32.83
N ASP A 112 19.16 4.59 32.40
CA ASP A 112 19.11 5.79 33.23
C ASP A 112 18.12 5.66 34.41
N SER A 113 17.07 4.84 34.28
CA SER A 113 16.06 4.61 35.32
C SER A 113 16.28 3.33 36.12
N THR A 114 16.88 2.30 35.51
CA THR A 114 17.13 0.98 36.13
C THR A 114 18.57 0.80 36.60
N GLY A 115 19.46 1.74 36.28
CA GLY A 115 20.86 1.73 36.67
C GLY A 115 21.61 0.50 36.15
N ALA A 116 22.37 -0.15 37.04
CA ALA A 116 23.21 -1.29 36.70
C ALA A 116 22.44 -2.48 36.08
N LEU A 117 21.15 -2.66 36.43
CA LEU A 117 20.32 -3.74 35.87
C LEU A 117 20.06 -3.57 34.37
N GLY A 118 19.84 -2.34 33.89
CA GLY A 118 19.66 -2.05 32.46
C GLY A 118 20.92 -2.36 31.65
N LEU A 119 22.10 -2.00 32.19
CA LEU A 119 23.39 -2.34 31.57
C LEU A 119 23.64 -3.85 31.52
N VAL A 120 23.33 -4.57 32.61
CA VAL A 120 23.48 -6.04 32.64
C VAL A 120 22.54 -6.72 31.63
N LEU A 121 21.29 -6.28 31.52
CA LEU A 121 20.34 -6.80 30.54
C LEU A 121 20.77 -6.50 29.10
N MET A 122 21.29 -5.29 28.83
CA MET A 122 21.84 -4.92 27.52
C MET A 122 22.98 -5.87 27.12
N VAL A 123 23.93 -6.13 28.02
CA VAL A 123 25.04 -7.07 27.76
C VAL A 123 24.53 -8.50 27.59
N ALA A 124 23.57 -8.94 28.41
CA ALA A 124 22.99 -10.27 28.34
C ALA A 124 22.27 -10.52 27.00
N PHE A 125 21.41 -9.60 26.57
CA PHE A 125 20.74 -9.70 25.27
C PHE A 125 21.72 -9.50 24.10
N GLY A 126 22.69 -8.58 24.24
CA GLY A 126 23.74 -8.35 23.25
C GLY A 126 24.66 -9.55 23.03
N ALA A 127 24.81 -10.44 24.02
CA ALA A 127 25.60 -11.67 23.91
C ALA A 127 24.92 -12.77 23.06
N ILE A 128 23.59 -12.76 22.97
CA ILE A 128 22.81 -13.80 22.27
C ILE A 128 23.21 -13.95 20.79
N PRO A 129 23.34 -12.86 19.99
CA PRO A 129 23.90 -12.92 18.64
C PRO A 129 25.26 -13.61 18.53
N PHE A 130 26.17 -13.38 19.50
CA PHE A 130 27.51 -13.95 19.49
C PHE A 130 27.51 -15.44 19.82
N VAL A 131 26.70 -15.85 20.82
CA VAL A 131 26.50 -17.26 21.17
C VAL A 131 25.86 -18.00 19.99
N TYR A 132 24.83 -17.41 19.38
CA TYR A 132 24.19 -17.97 18.19
C TYR A 132 25.19 -18.09 17.02
N ARG A 133 26.00 -17.07 16.75
CA ARG A 133 27.05 -17.14 15.72
C ARG A 133 28.04 -18.28 15.99
N ARG A 134 28.43 -18.51 17.25
CA ARG A 134 29.32 -19.61 17.63
C ARG A 134 28.66 -20.98 17.46
N HIS A 135 27.38 -21.11 17.81
CA HIS A 135 26.60 -22.33 17.55
C HIS A 135 26.52 -22.62 16.04
N ARG A 136 26.24 -21.61 15.22
CA ARG A 136 26.14 -21.77 13.75
C ARG A 136 27.47 -22.08 13.06
N LYS A 137 28.61 -21.72 13.66
CA LYS A 137 29.92 -22.18 13.18
C LYS A 137 30.15 -23.67 13.42
N LYS A 138 29.56 -24.24 14.47
CA LYS A 138 29.64 -25.68 14.78
C LYS A 138 28.63 -26.48 13.95
N ASP A 139 27.42 -25.95 13.81
CA ASP A 139 26.31 -26.57 13.10
C ASP A 139 25.85 -25.70 11.91
N PRO A 140 26.60 -25.69 10.78
CA PRO A 140 26.22 -24.92 9.61
C PRO A 140 24.97 -25.51 8.94
N ILE A 141 24.01 -24.65 8.56
CA ILE A 141 22.90 -25.04 7.70
C ILE A 141 23.22 -24.61 6.27
N SER A 142 23.12 -25.57 5.34
CA SER A 142 23.14 -25.30 3.91
C SER A 142 21.72 -24.92 3.47
N TYR A 143 21.56 -23.75 2.85
CA TYR A 143 20.27 -23.29 2.33
C TYR A 143 20.19 -23.66 0.84
N LYS A 144 19.59 -24.80 0.53
CA LYS A 144 19.44 -25.28 -0.84
C LYS A 144 18.07 -24.98 -1.42
N HIS A 145 17.04 -24.92 -0.57
CA HIS A 145 15.64 -24.85 -1.01
C HIS A 145 14.94 -23.57 -0.60
N THR A 146 15.51 -22.84 0.37
CA THR A 146 14.88 -21.65 0.93
C THR A 146 14.63 -20.56 -0.11
N GLY A 147 15.56 -20.35 -1.06
CA GLY A 147 15.37 -19.35 -2.11
C GLY A 147 14.15 -19.62 -2.99
N SER A 148 13.89 -20.89 -3.32
CA SER A 148 12.69 -21.30 -4.07
C SER A 148 11.42 -21.08 -3.25
N ALA A 149 11.43 -21.45 -1.97
CA ALA A 149 10.27 -21.29 -1.09
C ALA A 149 9.97 -19.81 -0.80
N ALA A 150 11.00 -18.97 -0.66
CA ALA A 150 10.86 -17.54 -0.46
C ALA A 150 10.14 -16.86 -1.64
N ILE A 151 10.42 -17.26 -2.88
CA ILE A 151 9.74 -16.70 -4.06
C ILE A 151 8.26 -17.12 -4.09
N VAL A 152 7.94 -18.38 -3.75
CA VAL A 152 6.54 -18.84 -3.66
C VAL A 152 5.79 -18.08 -2.57
N ALA A 153 6.40 -17.94 -1.39
CA ALA A 153 5.82 -17.19 -0.28
C ALA A 153 5.65 -15.72 -0.64
N PHE A 154 6.62 -15.11 -1.33
CA PHE A 154 6.55 -13.74 -1.82
C PHE A 154 5.33 -13.55 -2.74
N CYS A 155 5.15 -14.40 -3.75
CA CYS A 155 3.98 -14.32 -4.64
C CYS A 155 2.67 -14.47 -3.87
N GLY A 156 2.58 -15.45 -2.95
CA GLY A 156 1.38 -15.67 -2.15
C GLY A 156 1.05 -14.51 -1.21
N VAL A 157 2.03 -13.96 -0.51
CA VAL A 157 1.84 -12.83 0.43
C VAL A 157 1.45 -11.57 -0.33
N PHE A 158 2.15 -11.25 -1.43
CA PHE A 158 1.79 -10.08 -2.24
C PHE A 158 0.41 -10.21 -2.87
N ALA A 159 -0.02 -11.43 -3.23
CA ALA A 159 -1.38 -11.65 -3.69
C ALA A 159 -2.42 -11.27 -2.62
N VAL A 160 -2.24 -11.75 -1.39
CA VAL A 160 -3.16 -11.47 -0.27
C VAL A 160 -3.18 -9.98 0.05
N ILE A 161 -2.01 -9.34 0.20
CA ILE A 161 -1.91 -7.92 0.51
C ILE A 161 -2.59 -7.08 -0.57
N SER A 162 -2.39 -7.42 -1.85
CA SER A 162 -2.94 -6.65 -2.96
C SER A 162 -4.46 -6.82 -3.07
N ILE A 163 -4.98 -8.03 -2.88
CA ILE A 163 -6.44 -8.26 -2.85
C ILE A 163 -7.07 -7.53 -1.67
N ALA A 164 -6.49 -7.62 -0.47
CA ALA A 164 -7.01 -6.95 0.72
C ALA A 164 -6.99 -5.43 0.57
N GLY A 165 -5.86 -4.86 0.11
CA GLY A 165 -5.73 -3.42 -0.12
C GLY A 165 -6.69 -2.92 -1.20
N GLY A 166 -6.80 -3.64 -2.32
CA GLY A 166 -7.72 -3.29 -3.39
C GLY A 166 -9.20 -3.42 -2.97
N ALA A 167 -9.55 -4.44 -2.20
CA ALA A 167 -10.89 -4.61 -1.65
C ALA A 167 -11.26 -3.48 -0.69
N PHE A 168 -10.32 -3.05 0.16
CA PHE A 168 -10.53 -1.91 1.06
C PHE A 168 -10.80 -0.61 0.26
N SER A 169 -9.96 -0.30 -0.73
CA SER A 169 -10.18 0.88 -1.59
C SER A 169 -11.51 0.83 -2.35
N CYS A 170 -11.92 -0.34 -2.84
CA CYS A 170 -13.23 -0.49 -3.47
C CYS A 170 -14.39 -0.37 -2.46
N SER A 171 -14.20 -0.80 -1.21
CA SER A 171 -15.23 -0.67 -0.17
C SER A 171 -15.50 0.78 0.21
N GLU A 172 -14.46 1.62 0.31
CA GLU A 172 -14.65 3.06 0.56
C GLU A 172 -15.46 3.73 -0.56
N MET A 173 -15.23 3.33 -1.81
CA MET A 173 -16.01 3.80 -2.96
C MET A 173 -17.46 3.32 -2.91
N LEU A 174 -17.69 2.04 -2.57
CA LEU A 174 -19.06 1.51 -2.43
C LEU A 174 -19.82 2.19 -1.28
N ASP A 175 -19.13 2.48 -0.18
CA ASP A 175 -19.70 3.22 0.95
C ASP A 175 -20.09 4.63 0.54
N ASP A 176 -19.27 5.32 -0.26
CA ASP A 176 -19.58 6.65 -0.80
C ASP A 176 -20.71 6.62 -1.84
N LEU A 177 -20.79 5.58 -2.67
CA LEU A 177 -21.91 5.40 -3.61
C LEU A 177 -23.24 5.14 -2.88
N ASN A 178 -23.21 4.38 -1.79
CA ASN A 178 -24.40 4.07 -0.99
C ASN A 178 -24.80 5.21 -0.05
N GLY A 179 -23.81 5.88 0.54
CA GLY A 179 -24.01 6.99 1.48
C GLY A 179 -24.30 8.32 0.80
N GLY A 180 -23.95 8.44 -0.48
CA GLY A 180 -24.06 9.68 -1.24
C GLY A 180 -22.97 10.69 -0.90
N TRP A 181 -22.95 11.77 -1.68
CA TRP A 181 -22.06 12.91 -1.43
C TRP A 181 -22.62 13.81 -0.32
N ARG A 182 -21.74 14.58 0.31
CA ARG A 182 -22.09 15.69 1.20
C ARG A 182 -21.87 17.01 0.50
N GLN A 183 -22.64 18.03 0.88
CA GLN A 183 -22.53 19.38 0.34
C GLN A 183 -22.65 20.38 1.49
N GLU A 184 -21.62 21.18 1.69
CA GLU A 184 -21.53 22.16 2.77
C GLU A 184 -20.75 23.39 2.30
N ARG A 185 -20.82 24.48 3.08
CA ARG A 185 -20.11 25.73 2.81
C ARG A 185 -18.89 25.86 3.71
N PHE A 186 -17.78 26.33 3.14
CA PHE A 186 -16.51 26.50 3.81
C PHE A 186 -15.95 27.88 3.54
N ALA A 187 -15.45 28.53 4.58
CA ALA A 187 -14.87 29.87 4.52
C ALA A 187 -13.33 29.85 4.45
N PHE A 188 -12.70 28.76 4.90
CA PHE A 188 -11.24 28.67 4.92
C PHE A 188 -10.77 27.30 4.45
N TYR A 189 -9.58 27.28 3.85
CA TYR A 189 -8.90 26.05 3.47
C TYR A 189 -7.40 26.12 3.77
N GLU A 190 -6.81 24.95 4.00
CA GLU A 190 -5.36 24.76 4.07
C GLU A 190 -4.97 23.66 3.08
N ALA A 191 -4.04 23.95 2.18
CA ALA A 191 -3.60 23.01 1.15
C ALA A 191 -2.14 22.58 1.37
N GLU A 192 -1.93 21.29 1.60
CA GLU A 192 -0.60 20.69 1.71
C GLU A 192 -0.21 20.01 0.39
N ILE A 193 0.97 20.36 -0.13
CA ILE A 193 1.47 19.79 -1.39
C ILE A 193 2.24 18.51 -1.11
N ASN A 194 1.67 17.36 -1.48
CA ASN A 194 2.36 16.10 -1.49
C ASN A 194 3.08 15.89 -2.83
N LYS A 195 4.36 16.31 -2.86
CA LYS A 195 5.24 16.12 -4.02
C LYS A 195 6.11 14.88 -3.85
N PRO A 196 5.87 13.78 -4.59
CA PRO A 196 6.68 12.58 -4.47
C PRO A 196 8.12 12.86 -4.94
N ARG A 197 9.10 12.34 -4.19
CA ARG A 197 10.54 12.52 -4.43
C ARG A 197 11.24 11.17 -4.66
N GLY A 198 12.35 11.20 -5.40
CA GLY A 198 13.20 10.04 -5.64
C GLY A 198 12.74 9.16 -6.80
N ARG A 199 13.22 7.90 -6.83
CA ARG A 199 13.09 6.99 -7.98
C ARG A 199 11.66 6.60 -8.35
N GLY A 200 10.70 6.75 -7.43
CA GLY A 200 9.29 6.44 -7.65
C GLY A 200 8.44 7.64 -8.09
N ALA A 201 9.00 8.85 -8.18
CA ALA A 201 8.23 10.07 -8.44
C ALA A 201 7.51 10.07 -9.79
N ALA A 202 8.01 9.33 -10.79
CA ALA A 202 7.37 9.22 -12.10
C ALA A 202 6.07 8.37 -12.10
N LEU A 203 5.81 7.59 -11.05
CA LEU A 203 4.66 6.68 -10.95
C LEU A 203 3.63 7.14 -9.90
N SER A 204 3.85 8.31 -9.31
CA SER A 204 2.96 8.94 -8.34
C SER A 204 2.74 10.39 -8.76
N PRO A 205 1.49 10.83 -8.98
CA PRO A 205 1.21 12.22 -9.27
C PRO A 205 1.56 13.09 -8.05
N THR A 206 1.79 14.37 -8.30
CA THR A 206 1.76 15.37 -7.22
C THR A 206 0.30 15.61 -6.85
N THR A 207 -0.02 15.56 -5.57
CA THR A 207 -1.38 15.77 -5.05
C THR A 207 -1.39 16.89 -4.02
N PHE A 208 -2.51 17.61 -3.95
CA PHE A 208 -2.84 18.59 -2.93
C PHE A 208 -3.82 17.93 -1.96
N GLU A 209 -3.42 17.79 -0.70
CA GLU A 209 -4.31 17.39 0.38
C GLU A 209 -4.89 18.67 0.98
N VAL A 210 -6.20 18.84 0.87
CA VAL A 210 -6.89 20.09 1.24
C VAL A 210 -7.72 19.82 2.48
N SER A 211 -7.46 20.58 3.54
CA SER A 211 -8.30 20.63 4.73
C SER A 211 -9.23 21.82 4.63
N LEU A 212 -10.53 21.59 4.78
CA LEU A 212 -11.56 22.62 4.72
C LEU A 212 -12.11 22.90 6.12
N TYR A 213 -12.37 24.18 6.39
CA TYR A 213 -12.87 24.67 7.67
C TYR A 213 -14.11 25.53 7.43
N ARG A 214 -15.17 25.25 8.19
CA ARG A 214 -16.46 25.92 8.04
C ARG A 214 -16.38 27.39 8.40
N ASP A 215 -15.67 27.71 9.48
CA ASP A 215 -15.56 29.05 10.04
C ASP A 215 -14.21 29.28 10.75
N GLY A 216 -14.03 30.48 11.30
CA GLY A 216 -12.80 30.86 12.01
C GLY A 216 -12.62 30.14 13.35
N GLU A 217 -13.68 29.58 13.94
CA GLU A 217 -13.59 28.80 15.18
C GLU A 217 -13.01 27.40 14.88
N SER A 218 -13.45 26.77 13.78
CA SER A 218 -12.84 25.53 13.27
C SER A 218 -11.35 25.71 13.01
N VAL A 219 -10.95 26.84 12.41
CA VAL A 219 -9.53 27.17 12.17
C VAL A 219 -8.77 27.33 13.49
N ALA A 220 -9.29 28.14 14.43
CA ALA A 220 -8.64 28.42 15.71
C ALA A 220 -8.42 27.15 16.55
N ASN A 221 -9.34 26.19 16.45
CA ASN A 221 -9.27 24.91 17.15
C ASN A 221 -8.56 23.80 16.33
N HIS A 222 -8.06 24.11 15.14
CA HIS A 222 -7.52 23.13 14.17
C HIS A 222 -8.47 21.95 13.91
N HIS A 223 -9.78 22.19 13.96
CA HIS A 223 -10.80 21.18 13.68
C HIS A 223 -11.07 21.11 12.18
N VAL A 224 -10.60 20.05 11.53
CA VAL A 224 -10.81 19.87 10.09
C VAL A 224 -12.20 19.30 9.84
N ASP A 225 -13.06 20.10 9.22
CA ASP A 225 -14.46 19.73 8.92
C ASP A 225 -14.57 18.79 7.72
N ALA A 226 -13.75 19.02 6.69
CA ALA A 226 -13.66 18.13 5.54
C ALA A 226 -12.23 18.02 5.01
N ARG A 227 -11.92 16.88 4.37
CA ARG A 227 -10.65 16.65 3.69
C ARG A 227 -10.88 16.21 2.26
N LEU A 228 -10.13 16.82 1.36
CA LEU A 228 -10.11 16.52 -0.07
C LEU A 228 -8.69 16.16 -0.50
N SER A 229 -8.60 15.42 -1.60
CA SER A 229 -7.34 15.09 -2.22
C SER A 229 -7.47 15.32 -3.73
N VAL A 230 -6.68 16.25 -4.26
CA VAL A 230 -6.80 16.77 -5.63
C VAL A 230 -5.45 16.61 -6.34
N ASN A 231 -5.46 16.10 -7.56
CA ASN A 231 -4.27 16.01 -8.40
C ASN A 231 -3.80 17.41 -8.80
N ALA A 232 -2.49 17.61 -8.90
CA ALA A 232 -1.91 18.89 -9.28
C ALA A 232 -2.38 19.42 -10.65
N ALA A 233 -2.85 18.53 -11.53
CA ALA A 233 -3.42 18.91 -12.83
C ALA A 233 -4.79 19.60 -12.70
N ASP A 234 -5.61 19.20 -11.73
CA ASP A 234 -6.95 19.76 -11.49
C ASP A 234 -6.93 20.89 -10.45
N TRP A 235 -5.83 21.03 -9.69
CA TRP A 235 -5.70 22.02 -8.61
C TRP A 235 -5.97 23.48 -9.02
N PRO A 236 -5.48 23.99 -10.17
CA PRO A 236 -5.69 25.40 -10.52
C PRO A 236 -7.16 25.81 -10.57
N GLU A 237 -8.04 24.93 -11.05
CA GLU A 237 -9.48 25.19 -11.13
C GLU A 237 -10.14 25.15 -9.74
N VAL A 238 -9.72 24.20 -8.90
CA VAL A 238 -10.23 24.07 -7.52
C VAL A 238 -9.77 25.24 -6.64
N ALA A 239 -8.51 25.66 -6.76
CA ALA A 239 -7.95 26.78 -6.00
C ALA A 239 -8.71 28.08 -6.29
N LEU A 240 -9.05 28.35 -7.55
CA LEU A 240 -9.82 29.54 -7.93
C LEU A 240 -11.17 29.63 -7.20
N VAL A 241 -11.83 28.50 -6.94
CA VAL A 241 -13.10 28.48 -6.20
C VAL A 241 -12.88 28.59 -4.69
N LEU A 242 -11.85 27.93 -4.16
CA LEU A 242 -11.56 27.93 -2.72
C LEU A 242 -10.91 29.23 -2.22
N ASP A 243 -10.29 30.01 -3.11
CA ASP A 243 -9.75 31.34 -2.82
C ASP A 243 -10.85 32.40 -2.62
N GLU A 244 -12.09 32.11 -3.02
CA GLU A 244 -13.23 32.99 -2.80
C GLU A 244 -13.64 32.99 -1.31
N PRO A 245 -14.29 34.06 -0.81
CA PRO A 245 -14.60 34.22 0.62
C PRO A 245 -15.47 33.10 1.22
N MET A 246 -16.28 32.44 0.38
CA MET A 246 -17.16 31.35 0.78
C MET A 246 -17.37 30.40 -0.40
N ALA A 247 -16.89 29.17 -0.26
CA ALA A 247 -17.06 28.12 -1.26
C ALA A 247 -18.09 27.10 -0.79
N GLU A 248 -19.05 26.76 -1.67
CA GLU A 248 -19.91 25.60 -1.51
C GLU A 248 -19.26 24.40 -2.17
N VAL A 249 -18.99 23.36 -1.38
CA VAL A 249 -18.20 22.21 -1.79
C VAL A 249 -19.04 20.95 -1.65
N ARG A 250 -19.08 20.14 -2.71
CA ARG A 250 -19.69 18.81 -2.76
C ARG A 250 -18.61 17.73 -2.84
N TRP A 251 -18.60 16.79 -1.90
CA TRP A 251 -17.56 15.76 -1.85
C TRP A 251 -18.05 14.42 -1.31
N TYR A 252 -17.26 13.39 -1.58
CA TYR A 252 -17.42 12.04 -1.04
C TYR A 252 -16.55 11.86 0.23
N PRO A 253 -17.13 11.64 1.42
CA PRO A 253 -16.38 11.68 2.67
C PRO A 253 -15.36 10.55 2.87
N LYS A 254 -15.64 9.32 2.41
CA LYS A 254 -14.74 8.17 2.63
C LYS A 254 -13.53 8.25 1.73
N THR A 255 -13.78 8.41 0.43
CA THR A 255 -12.76 8.52 -0.62
C THR A 255 -12.11 9.90 -0.67
N ARG A 256 -12.66 10.92 0.00
CA ARG A 256 -12.16 12.32 -0.01
C ARG A 256 -12.12 12.94 -1.40
N THR A 257 -13.09 12.56 -2.23
CA THR A 257 -13.15 12.94 -3.64
C THR A 257 -13.99 14.20 -3.79
N LEU A 258 -13.44 15.23 -4.43
CA LEU A 258 -14.20 16.42 -4.79
C LEU A 258 -15.12 16.09 -5.97
N VAL A 259 -16.43 16.27 -5.79
CA VAL A 259 -17.43 16.08 -6.85
C VAL A 259 -17.67 17.39 -7.57
N GLY A 260 -17.84 18.48 -6.82
CA GLY A 260 -17.96 19.82 -7.38
C GLY A 260 -17.68 20.87 -6.33
N ALA A 261 -17.35 22.08 -6.76
CA ALA A 261 -17.30 23.26 -5.92
C ALA A 261 -17.85 24.46 -6.69
N ARG A 262 -18.50 25.38 -5.99
CA ARG A 262 -18.89 26.69 -6.53
C ARG A 262 -18.64 27.80 -5.52
N ASP A 263 -18.31 28.97 -6.02
CA ASP A 263 -18.41 30.19 -5.23
C ASP A 263 -19.90 30.48 -4.97
N VAL A 264 -20.20 30.95 -3.75
CA VAL A 264 -21.55 31.31 -3.36
C VAL A 264 -21.97 32.64 -4.00
N ASP A 265 -21.04 33.58 -4.18
CA ASP A 265 -21.34 34.96 -4.59
C ASP A 265 -20.88 35.28 -6.02
N GLY A 266 -20.15 34.37 -6.66
CA GLY A 266 -19.55 34.56 -7.98
C GLY A 266 -19.72 33.38 -8.94
N PRO A 267 -19.17 33.50 -10.16
CA PRO A 267 -19.35 32.52 -11.23
C PRO A 267 -18.35 31.36 -11.18
N ALA A 268 -17.41 31.34 -10.22
CA ALA A 268 -16.35 30.35 -10.16
C ALA A 268 -16.93 28.97 -9.81
N THR A 269 -16.58 27.96 -10.59
CA THR A 269 -17.02 26.58 -10.41
C THR A 269 -15.88 25.62 -10.75
N ALA A 270 -15.81 24.49 -10.05
CA ALA A 270 -14.91 23.39 -10.35
C ALA A 270 -15.66 22.05 -10.33
N GLY A 271 -15.39 21.18 -11.30
CA GLY A 271 -15.98 19.83 -11.33
C GLY A 271 -17.43 19.78 -11.82
N ASP A 272 -18.22 18.88 -11.24
CA ASP A 272 -19.62 18.71 -11.64
C ASP A 272 -20.47 19.89 -11.14
N PRO A 273 -21.47 20.33 -11.93
CA PRO A 273 -22.32 21.45 -11.55
C PRO A 273 -23.07 21.19 -10.23
N ILE A 274 -23.07 22.21 -9.38
CA ILE A 274 -23.85 22.27 -8.15
C ILE A 274 -25.08 23.14 -8.42
N GLU A 275 -26.25 22.51 -8.43
CA GLU A 275 -27.55 23.19 -8.38
C GLU A 275 -27.83 23.71 -6.96
#